data_AF-A0AAE4CW88-F1
#
_entry.id   AF-A0AAE4CW88-F1
#
_cell.length_a   1.000
_cell.length_b   1.000
_cell.length_c   1.000
_cell.angle_alpha   90.00
_cell.angle_beta   90.00
_cell.angle_gamma   90.00
#
_symmetry.space_group_name_H-M   'P 1'
#
loop_
_entity.id
_entity.type
_entity.pdbx_description
1 polymer ?
#
loop_
_entity_poly.entity_id
_entity_poly.type
_entity_poly.pdbx_seq_one_letter_code
_entity_poly.pdbx_strand_id
1 'polypeptide(L)'
;MTDPHCPYCYRPVPSSPMTFRCSGRPGPNGRRCETRIDSLLAAHTGDTEPRYPAFTVRSGRRNPVCPICGEVTFQRLCGSCHSQLPAQFGDARTHLIALVGAKESGKSVYMTVLLHELHHRVGKQFGLAVMGADEYTKNTFRAEYENFLYDDGRLIGATRPATAQGVSRPFVFSVALERRRWFGRPQLDRSLFSFFDTAGEDLRSAESVERNVRYLVAADGILLMLDPLQMRGARPLAETGTLLPQQPAPEDHPDSVLGRITELLQSALRTGRRGRIRKPIALVFSKMDALFGTLPEENVLLRDAPHDRPVFDEADSRAVDHEVRQLLDRWHSGGMIANLDKNFARYRFFSVSALGGSPVADDGAHRVSEYGVQPRRVPDPFLWLLSEFGTIPKTEP
;
A
#
# COMPACT_ATOMS: atom_id res chain seq x y z
N MET A 1 -23.16 -5.48 4.90
CA MET A 1 -21.70 -5.20 4.88
C MET A 1 -21.07 -6.28 4.03
N THR A 2 -20.28 -5.92 3.02
CA THR A 2 -19.43 -6.87 2.29
C THR A 2 -18.44 -7.49 3.27
N ASP A 3 -18.20 -8.81 3.15
CA ASP A 3 -17.21 -9.48 3.98
C ASP A 3 -15.83 -8.85 3.77
N PRO A 4 -15.04 -8.63 4.84
CA PRO A 4 -13.70 -8.07 4.71
C PRO A 4 -12.79 -9.04 3.96
N HIS A 5 -11.82 -8.52 3.19
CA HIS A 5 -10.85 -9.34 2.48
C HIS A 5 -9.58 -9.52 3.33
N CYS A 6 -9.01 -10.72 3.30
CA CYS A 6 -7.73 -11.00 3.96
C CYS A 6 -6.66 -10.08 3.36
N PRO A 7 -5.89 -9.30 4.16
CA PRO A 7 -4.90 -8.38 3.62
C PRO A 7 -3.66 -9.09 3.05
N TYR A 8 -3.54 -10.41 3.25
CA TYR A 8 -2.41 -11.22 2.80
C TYR A 8 -2.68 -11.96 1.48
N CYS A 9 -3.84 -12.62 1.39
CA CYS A 9 -4.21 -13.42 0.22
C CYS A 9 -5.37 -12.84 -0.60
N TYR A 10 -5.97 -11.73 -0.13
CA TYR A 10 -7.03 -10.97 -0.80
C TYR A 10 -8.32 -11.76 -1.06
N ARG A 11 -8.49 -12.93 -0.42
CA ARG A 11 -9.74 -13.68 -0.45
C ARG A 11 -10.72 -13.14 0.59
N PRO A 12 -12.03 -13.19 0.33
CA PRO A 12 -13.05 -12.87 1.33
C PRO A 12 -12.85 -13.69 2.60
N VAL A 13 -12.96 -13.04 3.75
CA VAL A 13 -12.92 -13.68 5.06
C VAL A 13 -14.34 -13.67 5.63
N PRO A 14 -15.02 -14.83 5.65
CA PRO A 14 -16.37 -14.87 6.17
C PRO A 14 -16.38 -14.63 7.68
N SER A 15 -17.47 -14.03 8.17
CA SER A 15 -17.71 -13.87 9.61
C SER A 15 -17.95 -15.22 10.32
N SER A 16 -18.35 -16.26 9.58
CA SER A 16 -18.41 -17.66 10.01
C SER A 16 -18.40 -18.59 8.79
N PRO A 17 -17.71 -19.75 8.84
CA PRO A 17 -16.86 -20.23 9.93
C PRO A 17 -15.54 -19.46 10.03
N MET A 18 -14.98 -19.38 11.25
CA MET A 18 -13.71 -18.70 11.53
C MET A 18 -12.61 -19.71 11.84
N THR A 19 -11.39 -19.43 11.40
CA THR A 19 -10.21 -20.25 11.67
C THR A 19 -9.35 -19.61 12.74
N PHE A 20 -8.79 -20.42 13.64
CA PHE A 20 -7.96 -19.99 14.76
C PHE A 20 -6.70 -20.84 14.88
N ARG A 21 -5.65 -20.29 15.50
CA ARG A 21 -4.45 -21.04 15.88
C ARG A 21 -4.44 -21.33 17.37
N CYS A 22 -4.08 -22.54 17.76
CA CYS A 22 -3.83 -22.87 19.16
C CYS A 22 -2.71 -21.99 19.74
N SER A 23 -2.88 -21.50 20.97
CA SER A 23 -1.93 -20.61 21.65
C SER A 23 -0.64 -21.31 22.10
N GLY A 24 -0.62 -22.65 22.09
CA GLY A 24 0.48 -23.46 22.60
C GLY A 24 0.50 -23.64 24.12
N ARG A 25 -0.36 -22.92 24.85
CA ARG A 25 -0.46 -23.06 26.29
C ARG A 25 -1.10 -24.42 26.66
N PRO A 26 -0.70 -25.01 27.80
CA PRO A 26 -1.38 -26.20 28.32
C PRO A 26 -2.84 -25.89 28.57
N GLY A 27 -3.74 -26.78 28.15
CA GLY A 27 -5.14 -26.65 28.55
C GLY A 27 -5.37 -27.09 29.99
N PRO A 28 -6.63 -27.06 30.46
CA PRO A 28 -6.99 -27.31 31.87
C PRO A 28 -6.50 -28.65 32.44
N ASN A 29 -6.36 -29.67 31.59
CA ASN A 29 -5.89 -31.01 31.97
C ASN A 29 -4.37 -31.20 31.77
N GLY A 30 -3.60 -30.12 31.58
CA GLY A 30 -2.15 -30.16 31.34
C GLY A 30 -1.74 -30.59 29.92
N ARG A 31 -2.69 -31.00 29.06
CA ARG A 31 -2.43 -31.40 27.67
C ARG A 31 -1.90 -30.23 26.84
N ARG A 32 -0.87 -30.47 26.02
CA ARG A 32 -0.30 -29.51 25.07
C ARG A 32 -0.49 -30.00 23.63
N CYS A 33 -0.60 -29.06 22.70
CA CYS A 33 -0.58 -29.39 21.28
C CYS A 33 0.86 -29.48 20.77
N GLU A 34 1.10 -30.37 19.82
CA GLU A 34 2.37 -30.43 19.08
C GLU A 34 2.37 -29.42 17.93
N THR A 35 3.55 -28.90 17.59
CA THR A 35 3.73 -28.05 16.42
C THR A 35 3.92 -28.90 15.17
N ARG A 36 3.48 -28.39 14.03
CA ARG A 36 3.67 -29.01 12.72
C ARG A 36 3.76 -27.94 11.66
N ILE A 37 4.34 -28.27 10.51
CA ILE A 37 4.34 -27.35 9.35
C ILE A 37 2.90 -27.09 8.96
N ASP A 38 2.53 -25.81 8.90
CA ASP A 38 1.23 -25.39 8.41
C ASP A 38 1.28 -25.31 6.89
N SER A 39 0.72 -26.32 6.21
CA SER A 39 0.83 -26.44 4.75
C SER A 39 0.19 -25.28 3.98
N LEU A 40 -0.89 -24.68 4.50
CA LEU A 40 -1.54 -23.54 3.85
C LEU A 40 -0.72 -22.25 4.02
N LEU A 41 -0.12 -22.06 5.20
CA LEU A 41 0.79 -20.94 5.42
C LEU A 41 2.07 -21.10 4.58
N ALA A 42 2.68 -22.27 4.61
CA ALA A 42 3.88 -22.59 3.84
C ALA A 42 3.67 -22.38 2.33
N ALA A 43 2.55 -22.86 1.78
CA ALA A 43 2.21 -22.64 0.38
C ALA A 43 1.99 -21.15 0.04
N HIS A 44 1.53 -20.34 1.00
CA HIS A 44 1.25 -18.93 0.77
C HIS A 44 2.47 -18.02 0.95
N THR A 45 3.35 -18.33 1.90
CA THR A 45 4.45 -17.43 2.32
C THR A 45 5.84 -18.05 2.26
N GLY A 46 5.96 -19.36 1.97
CA GLY A 46 7.23 -20.10 2.12
C GLY A 46 7.61 -20.39 3.58
N ASP A 47 6.78 -20.01 4.56
CA ASP A 47 7.07 -20.22 5.98
C ASP A 47 6.88 -21.70 6.35
N THR A 48 7.99 -22.41 6.53
CA THR A 48 8.02 -23.81 6.96
C THR A 48 8.29 -23.97 8.46
N GLU A 49 8.29 -22.88 9.24
CA GLU A 49 8.44 -22.95 10.70
C GLU A 49 7.25 -23.71 11.31
N PRO A 50 7.48 -24.76 12.12
CA PRO A 50 6.39 -25.50 12.76
C PRO A 50 5.53 -24.59 13.65
N ARG A 51 4.22 -24.57 13.41
CA ARG A 51 3.23 -23.81 14.20
C ARG A 51 2.29 -24.75 14.94
N TYR A 52 1.68 -24.24 16.02
CA TYR A 52 0.58 -24.95 16.67
C TYR A 52 -0.62 -25.10 15.73
N PRO A 53 -1.45 -26.15 15.91
CA PRO A 53 -2.49 -26.50 14.96
C PRO A 53 -3.52 -25.39 14.76
N ALA A 54 -3.88 -25.15 13.50
CA ALA A 54 -5.05 -24.39 13.11
C ALA A 54 -6.32 -25.24 13.24
N PHE A 55 -7.43 -24.62 13.61
CA PHE A 55 -8.74 -25.26 13.69
C PHE A 55 -9.86 -24.27 13.37
N THR A 56 -10.96 -24.77 12.82
CA THR A 56 -12.08 -23.94 12.35
C THR A 56 -13.31 -24.17 13.22
N VAL A 57 -13.97 -23.08 13.61
CA VAL A 57 -15.20 -23.10 14.41
C VAL A 57 -16.34 -22.45 13.63
N ARG A 58 -17.52 -23.09 13.65
CA ARG A 58 -18.75 -22.58 13.01
C ARG A 58 -19.51 -21.56 13.86
N SER A 59 -19.23 -21.50 15.15
CA SER A 59 -19.89 -20.57 16.06
C SER A 59 -19.17 -19.22 16.10
N GLY A 60 -19.90 -18.11 16.14
CA GLY A 60 -19.37 -16.76 16.42
C GLY A 60 -18.83 -16.56 17.84
N ARG A 61 -18.39 -17.63 18.51
CA ARG A 61 -17.83 -17.58 19.87
C ARG A 61 -16.55 -16.76 19.84
N ARG A 62 -16.51 -15.71 20.67
CA ARG A 62 -15.34 -14.84 20.84
C ARG A 62 -14.15 -15.55 21.48
N ASN A 63 -14.41 -16.65 22.19
CA ASN A 63 -13.44 -17.45 22.93
C ASN A 63 -13.45 -18.90 22.42
N PRO A 64 -12.88 -19.19 21.25
CA PRO A 64 -12.78 -20.54 20.73
C PRO A 64 -11.85 -21.38 21.60
N VAL A 65 -12.25 -22.64 21.82
CA VAL A 65 -11.50 -23.64 22.57
C VAL A 65 -10.83 -24.57 21.59
N CYS A 66 -9.52 -24.77 21.75
CA CYS A 66 -8.78 -25.72 20.93
C CYS A 66 -9.33 -27.14 21.14
N PRO A 67 -9.73 -27.87 20.08
CA PRO A 67 -10.33 -29.20 20.23
C PRO A 67 -9.34 -30.28 20.70
N ILE A 68 -8.03 -29.98 20.68
CA ILE A 68 -6.98 -30.93 21.05
C ILE A 68 -6.59 -30.76 22.52
N CYS A 69 -6.13 -29.57 22.93
CA CYS A 69 -5.69 -29.32 24.30
C CYS A 69 -6.77 -28.76 25.23
N GLY A 70 -7.85 -28.19 24.71
CA GLY A 70 -8.89 -27.54 25.52
C GLY A 70 -8.59 -26.10 25.95
N GLU A 71 -7.49 -25.51 25.46
CA GLU A 71 -7.11 -24.13 25.78
C GLU A 71 -7.86 -23.10 24.92
N VAL A 72 -8.15 -21.95 25.51
CA VAL A 72 -8.77 -20.81 24.81
C VAL A 72 -7.71 -20.07 23.97
N THR A 73 -8.09 -19.65 22.76
CA THR A 73 -7.22 -18.83 21.90
C THR A 73 -7.98 -17.63 21.32
N PHE A 74 -7.24 -16.60 20.96
CA PHE A 74 -7.75 -15.40 20.29
C PHE A 74 -7.06 -15.14 18.95
N GLN A 75 -6.15 -16.03 18.54
CA GLN A 75 -5.38 -15.89 17.31
C GLN A 75 -6.23 -16.29 16.11
N ARG A 76 -6.91 -15.31 15.50
CA ARG A 76 -7.67 -15.49 14.25
C ARG A 76 -6.74 -15.69 13.07
N LEU A 77 -7.07 -16.64 12.20
CA LEU A 77 -6.37 -16.91 10.95
C LEU A 77 -7.31 -16.71 9.76
N CYS A 78 -6.75 -16.38 8.61
CA CYS A 78 -7.47 -16.54 7.35
C CYS A 78 -7.68 -18.03 7.06
N GLY A 79 -8.93 -18.46 6.84
CA GLY A 79 -9.23 -19.86 6.52
C GLY A 79 -8.71 -20.34 5.16
N SER A 80 -8.23 -19.43 4.29
CA SER A 80 -7.67 -19.79 2.98
C SER A 80 -6.14 -19.90 2.96
N CYS A 81 -5.43 -19.08 3.72
CA CYS A 81 -3.96 -19.03 3.69
C CYS A 81 -3.29 -19.20 5.06
N HIS A 82 -4.08 -19.33 6.13
CA HIS A 82 -3.59 -19.46 7.51
C HIS A 82 -2.67 -18.33 8.02
N SER A 83 -2.58 -17.21 7.29
CA SER A 83 -1.99 -15.97 7.81
C SER A 83 -2.78 -15.47 9.00
N GLN A 84 -2.08 -15.03 10.04
CA GLN A 84 -2.70 -14.43 11.22
C GLN A 84 -3.35 -13.11 10.84
N LEU A 85 -4.64 -12.98 11.10
CA LEU A 85 -5.37 -11.75 10.82
C LEU A 85 -5.08 -10.69 11.90
N PRO A 86 -5.08 -9.40 11.55
CA PRO A 86 -4.90 -8.32 12.51
C PRO A 86 -5.87 -8.42 13.69
N ALA A 87 -5.46 -7.94 14.86
CA ALA A 87 -6.35 -7.86 16.01
C ALA A 87 -7.61 -7.04 15.64
N GLN A 88 -8.79 -7.51 16.05
CA GLN A 88 -10.09 -6.90 15.74
C GLN A 88 -10.45 -6.88 14.23
N PHE A 89 -9.79 -7.69 13.40
CA PHE A 89 -10.18 -7.85 12.00
C PHE A 89 -11.64 -8.32 11.91
N GLY A 90 -12.45 -7.58 11.14
CA GLY A 90 -13.90 -7.76 11.03
C GLY A 90 -14.74 -7.09 12.13
N ASP A 91 -14.13 -6.57 13.20
CA ASP A 91 -14.84 -5.87 14.28
C ASP A 91 -14.93 -4.34 14.06
N ALA A 92 -14.08 -3.78 13.18
CA ALA A 92 -14.09 -2.37 12.78
C ALA A 92 -14.15 -2.24 11.25
N ARG A 93 -14.60 -1.06 10.76
CA ARG A 93 -14.45 -0.72 9.34
C ARG A 93 -12.99 -0.80 8.99
N THR A 94 -12.69 -1.59 7.96
CA THR A 94 -11.34 -1.87 7.49
C THR A 94 -11.29 -1.51 6.02
N HIS A 95 -10.44 -0.56 5.65
CA HIS A 95 -10.19 -0.21 4.26
C HIS A 95 -8.88 -0.81 3.80
N LEU A 96 -8.86 -1.54 2.68
CA LEU A 96 -7.64 -2.02 2.05
C LEU A 96 -7.19 -1.03 0.98
N ILE A 97 -5.97 -0.52 1.06
CA ILE A 97 -5.41 0.30 -0.03
C ILE A 97 -4.34 -0.50 -0.75
N ALA A 98 -4.40 -0.48 -2.09
CA ALA A 98 -3.40 -1.11 -2.94
C ALA A 98 -2.37 -0.10 -3.45
N LEU A 99 -1.08 -0.37 -3.26
CA LEU A 99 0.02 0.28 -3.98
C LEU A 99 0.40 -0.55 -5.21
N VAL A 100 0.33 0.04 -6.40
CA VAL A 100 0.67 -0.58 -7.69
C VAL A 100 1.45 0.41 -8.56
N GLY A 101 2.17 -0.07 -9.56
CA GLY A 101 2.96 0.80 -10.45
C GLY A 101 4.04 0.06 -11.21
N ALA A 102 4.55 0.67 -12.28
CA ALA A 102 5.57 0.11 -13.16
C ALA A 102 6.86 -0.27 -12.40
N LYS A 103 7.74 -1.05 -13.03
CA LYS A 103 9.10 -1.24 -12.52
C LYS A 103 9.81 0.12 -12.45
N GLU A 104 10.66 0.32 -11.43
CA GLU A 104 11.39 1.57 -11.18
C GLU A 104 10.55 2.82 -10.83
N SER A 105 9.22 2.70 -10.67
CA SER A 105 8.32 3.79 -10.22
C SER A 105 8.47 4.23 -8.76
N GLY A 106 9.51 3.76 -8.06
CA GLY A 106 9.79 4.20 -6.69
C GLY A 106 8.83 3.69 -5.60
N LYS A 107 8.02 2.65 -5.86
CA LYS A 107 7.06 2.07 -4.88
C LYS A 107 7.68 1.81 -3.50
N SER A 108 8.80 1.07 -3.46
CA SER A 108 9.44 0.67 -2.20
C SER A 108 9.97 1.88 -1.44
N VAL A 109 10.59 2.84 -2.13
CA VAL A 109 11.06 4.09 -1.53
C VAL A 109 9.88 4.93 -1.01
N TYR A 110 8.84 5.10 -1.82
CA TYR A 110 7.62 5.82 -1.43
C TYR A 110 6.96 5.20 -0.20
N MET A 111 6.79 3.87 -0.18
CA MET A 111 6.26 3.13 0.96
C MET A 111 7.10 3.40 2.22
N THR A 112 8.42 3.28 2.12
CA THR A 112 9.32 3.46 3.26
C THR A 112 9.20 4.85 3.85
N VAL A 113 9.27 5.86 2.99
CA VAL A 113 9.19 7.26 3.39
C VAL A 113 7.79 7.62 3.90
N LEU A 114 6.71 7.12 3.27
CA LEU A 114 5.34 7.32 3.74
C LEU A 114 5.16 6.76 5.16
N LEU A 115 5.61 5.53 5.41
CA LEU A 115 5.50 4.91 6.73
C LEU A 115 6.34 5.62 7.77
N HIS A 116 7.54 6.07 7.41
CA HIS A 116 8.37 6.90 8.28
C HIS A 116 7.65 8.22 8.64
N GLU A 117 7.09 8.93 7.65
CA GLU A 117 6.32 10.15 7.86
C GLU A 117 5.09 9.92 8.76
N LEU A 118 4.39 8.80 8.57
CA LEU A 118 3.24 8.41 9.38
C LEU A 118 3.61 7.96 10.80
N HIS A 119 4.79 7.37 11.03
CA HIS A 119 5.27 7.07 12.39
C HIS A 119 5.68 8.33 13.16
N HIS A 120 6.08 9.38 12.44
CA HIS A 120 6.64 10.59 13.04
C HIS A 120 5.70 11.80 12.84
N ARG A 121 6.03 12.67 11.88
CA ARG A 121 5.41 14.01 11.70
C ARG A 121 3.90 13.92 11.48
N VAL A 122 3.48 13.17 10.48
CA VAL A 122 2.09 13.12 10.01
C VAL A 122 1.20 12.36 10.99
N GLY A 123 1.69 11.25 11.53
CA GLY A 123 0.91 10.47 12.48
C GLY A 123 0.58 11.25 13.75
N LYS A 124 1.56 11.96 14.31
CA LYS A 124 1.34 12.83 15.47
C LYS A 124 0.29 13.90 15.18
N GLN A 125 0.36 14.51 14.01
CA GLN A 125 -0.52 15.62 13.64
C GLN A 125 -1.97 15.17 13.38
N PHE A 126 -2.17 14.07 12.66
CA PHE A 126 -3.49 13.53 12.35
C PHE A 126 -4.04 12.60 13.45
N GLY A 127 -3.26 12.31 14.49
CA GLY A 127 -3.63 11.35 15.55
C GLY A 127 -3.65 9.90 15.05
N LEU A 128 -2.85 9.58 14.04
CA LEU A 128 -2.76 8.24 13.46
C LEU A 128 -1.74 7.39 14.22
N ALA A 129 -2.15 6.17 14.56
CA ALA A 129 -1.25 5.14 15.06
C ALA A 129 -0.97 4.12 13.95
N VAL A 130 0.29 4.04 13.51
CA VAL A 130 0.73 3.07 12.50
C VAL A 130 1.52 1.95 13.15
N MET A 131 1.19 0.71 12.79
CA MET A 131 1.87 -0.49 13.29
C MET A 131 1.90 -1.57 12.19
N GLY A 132 2.98 -2.34 12.13
CA GLY A 132 2.99 -3.58 11.36
C GLY A 132 1.95 -4.57 11.90
N ALA A 133 1.15 -5.14 11.01
CA ALA A 133 0.01 -6.01 11.37
C ALA A 133 0.46 -7.42 11.81
N ASP A 134 1.70 -7.80 11.52
CA ASP A 134 2.34 -9.03 11.98
C ASP A 134 3.83 -8.84 12.25
N GLU A 135 4.45 -9.82 12.90
CA GLU A 135 5.87 -9.79 13.28
C GLU A 135 6.82 -9.75 12.09
N TYR A 136 6.49 -10.41 10.98
CA TYR A 136 7.31 -10.35 9.77
C TYR A 136 7.37 -8.92 9.24
N THR A 137 6.21 -8.27 9.12
CA THR A 137 6.13 -6.89 8.65
C THR A 137 6.91 -5.96 9.57
N LYS A 138 6.73 -6.07 10.90
CA LYS A 138 7.44 -5.20 11.85
C LYS A 138 8.96 -5.34 11.75
N ASN A 139 9.46 -6.58 11.74
CA ASN A 139 10.89 -6.85 11.86
C ASN A 139 11.60 -6.64 10.51
N THR A 140 11.06 -7.19 9.43
CA THR A 140 11.66 -7.12 8.10
C THR A 140 11.59 -5.71 7.54
N PHE A 141 10.45 -5.01 7.64
CA PHE A 141 10.37 -3.64 7.12
C PHE A 141 11.36 -2.71 7.83
N ARG A 142 11.43 -2.77 9.17
CA ARG A 142 12.35 -1.92 9.92
C ARG A 142 13.81 -2.21 9.53
N ALA A 143 14.20 -3.47 9.53
CA ALA A 143 15.58 -3.86 9.27
C ALA A 143 16.02 -3.66 7.81
N GLU A 144 15.17 -4.02 6.85
CA GLU A 144 15.54 -4.08 5.42
C GLU A 144 15.13 -2.85 4.61
N TYR A 145 14.23 -2.01 5.13
CA TYR A 145 13.71 -0.84 4.41
C TYR A 145 13.99 0.45 5.17
N GLU A 146 13.48 0.60 6.40
CA GLU A 146 13.58 1.86 7.15
C GLU A 146 15.03 2.17 7.55
N ASN A 147 15.68 1.27 8.28
CA ASN A 147 17.08 1.44 8.69
C ASN A 147 18.00 1.54 7.46
N PHE A 148 17.74 0.75 6.42
CA PHE A 148 18.54 0.76 5.20
C PHE A 148 18.53 2.13 4.51
N LEU A 149 17.37 2.80 4.49
CA LEU A 149 17.21 4.10 3.85
C LEU A 149 17.67 5.26 4.74
N TYR A 150 17.26 5.27 6.02
CA TYR A 150 17.47 6.40 6.92
C TYR A 150 18.75 6.30 7.77
N ASP A 151 19.12 5.11 8.24
CA ASP A 151 20.31 4.93 9.07
C ASP A 151 21.55 4.69 8.18
N ASP A 152 21.43 3.76 7.23
CA ASP A 152 22.53 3.38 6.35
C ASP A 152 22.67 4.32 5.14
N GLY A 153 21.67 5.13 4.82
CA GLY A 153 21.66 6.04 3.66
C GLY A 153 21.70 5.33 2.30
N ARG A 154 21.32 4.05 2.24
CA ARG A 154 21.38 3.22 1.04
C ARG A 154 20.01 3.12 0.37
N LEU A 155 19.98 3.10 -0.96
CA LEU A 155 18.72 2.88 -1.66
C LEU A 155 18.33 1.41 -1.63
N ILE A 156 17.09 1.14 -1.25
CA ILE A 156 16.45 -0.17 -1.36
C ILE A 156 16.68 -0.67 -2.80
N GLY A 157 17.51 -1.70 -2.95
CA GLY A 157 17.83 -2.26 -4.26
C GLY A 157 16.58 -2.76 -4.96
N ALA A 158 16.63 -2.95 -6.29
CA ALA A 158 15.57 -3.68 -6.99
C ALA A 158 15.37 -5.01 -6.27
N THR A 159 14.23 -5.15 -5.59
CA THR A 159 14.00 -6.21 -4.59
C THR A 159 14.35 -7.53 -5.25
N ARG A 160 15.32 -8.25 -4.68
CA ARG A 160 15.64 -9.60 -5.15
C ARG A 160 14.34 -10.41 -5.11
N PRO A 161 14.02 -11.22 -6.14
CA PRO A 161 12.86 -12.10 -6.07
C PRO A 161 12.92 -12.89 -4.75
N ALA A 162 11.80 -12.84 -4.05
CA ALA A 162 11.67 -13.18 -2.65
C ALA A 162 12.21 -14.56 -2.30
N THR A 163 13.16 -14.62 -1.34
CA THR A 163 13.68 -15.85 -0.70
C THR A 163 14.23 -16.92 -1.66
N ALA A 164 14.96 -17.90 -1.14
CA ALA A 164 15.40 -19.06 -1.93
C ALA A 164 14.24 -19.91 -2.51
N GLN A 165 12.98 -19.55 -2.21
CA GLN A 165 11.75 -20.28 -2.57
C GLN A 165 10.80 -19.49 -3.48
N GLY A 166 11.12 -18.24 -3.86
CA GLY A 166 10.36 -17.47 -4.86
C GLY A 166 8.99 -16.94 -4.40
N VAL A 167 8.66 -16.95 -3.11
CA VAL A 167 7.35 -16.51 -2.60
C VAL A 167 7.43 -15.11 -1.97
N SER A 168 6.88 -14.09 -2.65
CA SER A 168 6.77 -12.73 -2.10
C SER A 168 5.60 -12.62 -1.11
N ARG A 169 5.88 -12.10 0.09
CA ARG A 169 4.88 -11.87 1.15
C ARG A 169 4.55 -10.38 1.24
N PRO A 170 3.26 -9.99 1.27
CA PRO A 170 2.91 -8.59 1.44
C PRO A 170 3.28 -8.08 2.83
N PHE A 171 3.75 -6.84 2.90
CA PHE A 171 3.84 -6.09 4.14
C PHE A 171 2.47 -5.47 4.46
N VAL A 172 1.93 -5.79 5.63
CA VAL A 172 0.62 -5.28 6.02
C VAL A 172 0.78 -4.35 7.22
N PHE A 173 0.35 -3.11 7.08
CA PHE A 173 0.35 -2.11 8.15
C PHE A 173 -1.09 -1.77 8.52
N SER A 174 -1.34 -1.60 9.81
CA SER A 174 -2.58 -1.02 10.31
C SER A 174 -2.35 0.45 10.65
N VAL A 175 -3.20 1.30 10.11
CA VAL A 175 -3.32 2.72 10.47
C VAL A 175 -4.63 2.88 11.22
N ALA A 176 -4.55 3.27 12.48
CA ALA A 176 -5.72 3.44 13.34
C ALA A 176 -5.88 4.91 13.74
N LEU A 177 -7.13 5.39 13.70
CA LEU A 177 -7.53 6.69 14.18
C LEU A 177 -8.62 6.52 15.23
N GLU A 178 -8.38 7.04 16.44
CA GLU A 178 -9.39 7.07 17.48
C GLU A 178 -10.17 8.38 17.44
N ARG A 179 -11.47 8.30 17.11
CA ARG A 179 -12.37 9.45 17.11
C ARG A 179 -13.12 9.52 18.43
N ARG A 180 -12.90 10.61 19.16
CA ARG A 180 -13.73 10.95 20.32
C ARG A 180 -15.14 11.28 19.85
N ARG A 181 -16.13 10.60 20.42
CA ARG A 181 -17.54 10.95 20.25
C ARG A 181 -17.98 11.84 21.39
N TRP A 182 -18.87 12.80 21.12
CA TRP A 182 -19.43 13.69 22.14
C TRP A 182 -20.18 12.90 23.24
N PHE A 183 -20.78 11.77 22.87
CA PHE A 183 -21.35 10.80 23.80
C PHE A 183 -20.94 9.37 23.40
N GLY A 184 -20.70 8.52 24.40
CA GLY A 184 -20.42 7.09 24.22
C GLY A 184 -18.93 6.74 24.09
N ARG A 185 -18.65 5.48 23.75
CA ARG A 185 -17.28 4.98 23.59
C ARG A 185 -16.63 5.59 22.33
N PRO A 186 -15.31 5.82 22.35
CA PRO A 186 -14.56 6.26 21.17
C PRO A 186 -14.80 5.31 19.99
N GLN A 187 -14.89 5.86 18.78
CA GLN A 187 -14.93 5.06 17.56
C GLN A 187 -13.51 4.89 17.04
N LEU A 188 -13.12 3.64 16.83
CA LEU A 188 -11.84 3.31 16.21
C LEU A 188 -12.06 3.04 14.72
N ASP A 189 -11.62 3.97 13.87
CA ASP A 189 -11.55 3.75 12.43
C ASP A 189 -10.17 3.17 12.11
N ARG A 190 -10.12 2.08 11.35
CA ARG A 190 -8.86 1.41 11.01
C ARG A 190 -8.76 1.21 9.51
N SER A 191 -7.65 1.61 8.93
CA SER A 191 -7.30 1.29 7.55
C SER A 191 -6.17 0.27 7.58
N LEU A 192 -6.27 -0.77 6.75
CA LEU A 192 -5.17 -1.69 6.50
C LEU A 192 -4.51 -1.32 5.19
N PHE A 193 -3.23 -1.03 5.25
CA PHE A 193 -2.42 -0.88 4.07
C PHE A 193 -1.70 -2.18 3.79
N SER A 194 -1.98 -2.79 2.65
CA SER A 194 -1.20 -3.94 2.21
C SER A 194 -0.29 -3.46 1.09
N PHE A 195 1.02 -3.51 1.34
CA PHE A 195 2.02 -3.35 0.31
C PHE A 195 2.39 -4.75 -0.16
N PHE A 196 1.82 -5.13 -1.30
CA PHE A 196 2.35 -6.23 -2.05
C PHE A 196 3.47 -5.69 -2.92
N ASP A 197 4.73 -5.83 -2.49
CA ASP A 197 5.86 -5.53 -3.35
C ASP A 197 5.92 -6.60 -4.45
N THR A 198 5.26 -6.29 -5.57
CA THR A 198 5.41 -6.97 -6.86
C THR A 198 6.74 -6.58 -7.47
N ALA A 199 7.85 -6.70 -6.72
CA ALA A 199 9.16 -6.44 -7.26
C ALA A 199 9.41 -7.38 -8.44
N GLY A 200 9.21 -6.87 -9.64
CA GLY A 200 9.34 -7.66 -10.86
C GLY A 200 8.26 -8.71 -11.09
N GLU A 201 7.15 -8.76 -10.33
CA GLU A 201 5.99 -9.56 -10.74
C GLU A 201 5.23 -8.81 -11.83
N ASP A 202 5.77 -9.00 -13.00
CA ASP A 202 5.11 -8.96 -14.26
C ASP A 202 3.60 -9.25 -14.17
N LEU A 203 2.75 -8.26 -14.52
CA LEU A 203 1.30 -8.44 -14.70
C LEU A 203 0.97 -9.35 -15.90
N ARG A 204 1.88 -10.24 -16.29
CA ARG A 204 1.81 -11.14 -17.45
C ARG A 204 1.75 -12.62 -17.06
N SER A 205 2.30 -13.09 -15.93
CA SER A 205 2.18 -14.52 -15.56
C SER A 205 0.78 -14.84 -15.04
N ALA A 206 0.18 -15.97 -15.41
CA ALA A 206 -1.21 -16.28 -15.06
C ALA A 206 -1.45 -16.28 -13.53
N GLU A 207 -0.49 -16.77 -12.75
CA GLU A 207 -0.53 -16.78 -11.28
C GLU A 207 -0.36 -15.39 -10.67
N SER A 208 0.55 -14.57 -11.22
CA SER A 208 0.71 -13.14 -10.86
C SER A 208 -0.57 -12.37 -11.18
N VAL A 209 -1.16 -12.57 -12.36
CA VAL A 209 -2.39 -11.91 -12.79
C VAL A 209 -3.56 -12.25 -11.85
N GLU A 210 -3.76 -13.51 -11.51
CA GLU A 210 -4.87 -13.90 -10.63
C GLU A 210 -4.71 -13.29 -9.22
N ARG A 211 -3.49 -13.27 -8.66
CA ARG A 211 -3.20 -12.65 -7.37
C ARG A 211 -3.36 -11.12 -7.43
N ASN A 212 -2.87 -10.48 -8.48
CA ASN A 212 -2.98 -9.04 -8.69
C ASN A 212 -4.43 -8.60 -8.92
N VAL A 213 -5.22 -9.38 -9.64
CA VAL A 213 -6.67 -9.15 -9.79
C VAL A 213 -7.35 -9.23 -8.44
N ARG A 214 -7.10 -10.28 -7.64
CA ARG A 214 -7.68 -10.37 -6.28
C ARG A 214 -7.29 -9.18 -5.42
N TYR A 215 -6.02 -8.75 -5.47
CA TYR A 215 -5.53 -7.59 -4.73
C TYR A 215 -6.27 -6.30 -5.11
N LEU A 216 -6.35 -5.97 -6.41
CA LEU A 216 -7.06 -4.80 -6.92
C LEU A 216 -8.58 -4.86 -6.64
N VAL A 217 -9.19 -6.03 -6.73
CA VAL A 217 -10.61 -6.26 -6.43
C VAL A 217 -10.90 -6.16 -4.93
N ALA A 218 -9.98 -6.59 -4.08
CA ALA A 218 -10.11 -6.46 -2.63
C ALA A 218 -9.90 -5.02 -2.14
N ALA A 219 -9.13 -4.20 -2.86
CA ALA A 219 -8.77 -2.85 -2.45
C ALA A 219 -9.93 -1.83 -2.52
N ASP A 220 -10.16 -1.08 -1.46
CA ASP A 220 -11.12 0.02 -1.41
C ASP A 220 -10.61 1.28 -2.12
N GLY A 221 -9.29 1.45 -2.23
CA GLY A 221 -8.65 2.53 -3.00
C GLY A 221 -7.27 2.12 -3.51
N ILE A 222 -6.77 2.83 -4.51
CA ILE A 222 -5.56 2.45 -5.25
C ILE A 222 -4.60 3.65 -5.31
N LEU A 223 -3.34 3.45 -4.95
CA LEU A 223 -2.22 4.32 -5.26
C LEU A 223 -1.48 3.75 -6.48
N LEU A 224 -1.57 4.42 -7.62
CA LEU A 224 -0.84 4.07 -8.84
C LEU A 224 0.41 4.96 -8.96
N MET A 225 1.57 4.35 -8.69
CA MET A 225 2.89 4.99 -8.77
C MET A 225 3.38 5.01 -10.22
N LEU A 226 3.74 6.20 -10.69
CA LEU A 226 4.23 6.46 -12.04
C LEU A 226 5.54 7.24 -11.96
N ASP A 227 6.52 6.85 -12.79
CA ASP A 227 7.75 7.62 -12.95
C ASP A 227 7.59 8.58 -14.14
N PRO A 228 7.58 9.91 -13.93
CA PRO A 228 7.50 10.84 -15.05
C PRO A 228 8.69 10.68 -16.01
N LEU A 229 9.87 10.24 -15.57
CA LEU A 229 11.06 10.03 -16.41
C LEU A 229 10.95 8.83 -17.37
N GLN A 230 9.87 8.03 -17.23
CA GLN A 230 9.47 6.99 -18.18
C GLN A 230 8.54 7.51 -19.28
N MET A 231 8.07 8.76 -19.17
CA MET A 231 7.25 9.43 -20.18
C MET A 231 8.13 10.16 -21.20
N ARG A 232 7.78 10.05 -22.48
CA ARG A 232 8.59 10.59 -23.59
C ARG A 232 8.76 12.10 -23.52
N GLY A 233 7.72 12.85 -23.15
CA GLY A 233 7.77 14.30 -23.08
C GLY A 233 8.43 14.87 -21.82
N ALA A 234 8.44 14.12 -20.71
CA ALA A 234 9.03 14.58 -19.45
C ALA A 234 10.51 14.23 -19.33
N ARG A 235 10.92 13.05 -19.84
CA ARG A 235 12.30 12.55 -19.73
C ARG A 235 13.38 13.53 -20.21
N PRO A 236 13.23 14.28 -21.31
CA PRO A 236 14.23 15.26 -21.77
C PRO A 236 14.34 16.50 -20.87
N LEU A 237 13.36 16.72 -19.99
CA LEU A 237 13.30 17.85 -19.07
C LEU A 237 13.98 17.56 -17.72
N ALA A 238 14.52 16.35 -17.55
CA ALA A 238 15.18 15.94 -16.32
C ALA A 238 16.38 16.84 -16.01
N GLU A 239 16.51 17.25 -14.76
CA GLU A 239 17.64 18.03 -14.28
C GLU A 239 18.98 17.32 -14.53
N THR A 240 20.03 18.10 -14.81
CA THR A 240 21.37 17.57 -15.03
C THR A 240 21.84 16.77 -13.82
N GLY A 241 22.33 15.54 -14.06
CA GLY A 241 22.77 14.63 -13.00
C GLY A 241 21.66 13.71 -12.47
N THR A 242 20.42 13.85 -12.95
CA THR A 242 19.32 12.93 -12.63
C THR A 242 19.66 11.51 -13.10
N LEU A 243 19.51 10.53 -12.20
CA LEU A 243 19.56 9.11 -12.56
C LEU A 243 18.30 8.74 -13.34
N LEU A 244 18.44 8.59 -14.67
CA LEU A 244 17.32 8.21 -15.53
C LEU A 244 17.00 6.72 -15.38
N PRO A 245 15.71 6.33 -15.28
CA PRO A 245 15.32 4.93 -15.31
C PRO A 245 15.63 4.32 -16.69
N GLN A 246 15.73 2.99 -16.74
CA GLN A 246 15.81 2.29 -18.02
C GLN A 246 14.58 2.66 -18.87
N GLN A 247 14.75 2.75 -20.19
CA GLN A 247 13.60 2.97 -21.05
C GLN A 247 12.64 1.78 -20.87
N PRO A 248 11.38 2.03 -20.49
CA PRO A 248 10.43 0.94 -20.31
C PRO A 248 10.15 0.27 -21.65
N ALA A 249 9.90 -1.02 -21.63
CA ALA A 249 9.27 -1.69 -22.75
C ALA A 249 7.88 -1.07 -23.01
N PRO A 250 7.33 -1.16 -24.24
CA PRO A 250 6.03 -0.56 -24.56
C PRO A 250 4.90 -0.92 -23.57
N GLU A 251 4.92 -2.14 -23.05
CA GLU A 251 3.97 -2.66 -22.06
C GLU A 251 4.14 -2.10 -20.64
N ASP A 252 5.34 -1.62 -20.31
CA ASP A 252 5.70 -1.05 -18.99
C ASP A 252 5.56 0.47 -18.97
N HIS A 253 5.18 1.08 -20.11
CA HIS A 253 4.87 2.50 -20.14
C HIS A 253 3.73 2.84 -19.16
N PRO A 254 3.78 4.01 -18.48
CA PRO A 254 2.74 4.49 -17.57
C PRO A 254 1.30 4.35 -18.10
N ASP A 255 1.06 4.71 -19.36
CA ASP A 255 -0.25 4.61 -20.01
C ASP A 255 -0.73 3.17 -20.16
N SER A 256 0.16 2.26 -20.54
CA SER A 256 -0.10 0.83 -20.70
C SER A 256 -0.44 0.18 -19.35
N VAL A 257 0.28 0.56 -18.29
CA VAL A 257 0.02 0.07 -16.92
C VAL A 257 -1.36 0.52 -16.43
N LEU A 258 -1.70 1.79 -16.61
CA LEU A 258 -3.04 2.30 -16.28
C LEU A 258 -4.13 1.58 -17.09
N GLY A 259 -3.93 1.41 -18.40
CA GLY A 259 -4.85 0.70 -19.29
C GLY A 259 -5.15 -0.71 -18.79
N ARG A 260 -4.10 -1.47 -18.45
CA ARG A 260 -4.22 -2.84 -17.92
C ARG A 260 -4.97 -2.87 -16.60
N ILE A 261 -4.63 -2.00 -15.64
CA ILE A 261 -5.33 -1.92 -14.34
C ILE A 261 -6.82 -1.63 -14.57
N THR A 262 -7.12 -0.72 -15.49
CA THR A 262 -8.49 -0.36 -15.86
C THR A 262 -9.26 -1.56 -16.41
N GLU A 263 -8.68 -2.28 -17.37
CA GLU A 263 -9.28 -3.47 -17.98
C GLU A 263 -9.52 -4.58 -16.94
N LEU A 264 -8.54 -4.85 -16.09
CA LEU A 264 -8.65 -5.85 -15.01
C LEU A 264 -9.78 -5.50 -14.04
N LEU A 265 -9.86 -4.24 -13.61
CA LEU A 265 -10.92 -3.76 -12.72
C LEU A 265 -12.29 -3.80 -13.39
N GLN A 266 -12.41 -3.39 -14.66
CA GLN A 266 -13.68 -3.43 -15.37
C GLN A 266 -14.21 -4.86 -15.53
N SER A 267 -13.31 -5.77 -15.92
CA SER A 267 -13.62 -7.19 -16.06
C SER A 267 -14.04 -7.80 -14.73
N ALA A 268 -13.26 -7.60 -13.68
CA ALA A 268 -13.49 -8.25 -12.40
C ALA A 268 -14.69 -7.67 -11.63
N LEU A 269 -14.94 -6.36 -11.72
CA LEU A 269 -16.06 -5.70 -11.06
C LEU A 269 -17.37 -5.80 -11.85
N ARG A 270 -17.34 -6.38 -13.06
CA ARG A 270 -18.49 -6.49 -13.97
C ARG A 270 -19.19 -5.14 -14.17
N THR A 271 -18.42 -4.06 -14.17
CA THR A 271 -18.95 -2.74 -14.53
C THR A 271 -19.48 -2.86 -15.96
N GLY A 272 -20.80 -2.72 -16.14
CA GLY A 272 -21.40 -2.81 -17.48
C GLY A 272 -20.75 -1.82 -18.44
N ARG A 273 -20.99 -1.93 -19.75
CA ARG A 273 -20.36 -1.10 -20.82
C ARG A 273 -20.38 0.43 -20.63
N ARG A 274 -21.14 0.96 -19.67
CA ARG A 274 -21.22 2.39 -19.29
C ARG A 274 -20.90 2.68 -17.82
N GLY A 275 -20.56 1.66 -17.02
CA GLY A 275 -20.29 1.79 -15.59
C GLY A 275 -18.86 2.25 -15.35
N ARG A 276 -18.69 3.33 -14.59
CA ARG A 276 -17.38 3.75 -14.09
C ARG A 276 -16.99 2.95 -12.85
N ILE A 277 -15.69 2.69 -12.71
CA ILE A 277 -15.08 2.11 -11.51
C ILE A 277 -15.26 3.12 -10.37
N ARG A 278 -15.91 2.69 -9.27
CA ARG A 278 -16.21 3.55 -8.12
C ARG A 278 -15.07 3.64 -7.10
N LYS A 279 -14.12 2.71 -7.14
CA LYS A 279 -12.94 2.72 -6.27
C LYS A 279 -12.10 3.96 -6.61
N PRO A 280 -11.78 4.84 -5.63
CA PRO A 280 -10.89 5.97 -5.87
C PRO A 280 -9.48 5.49 -6.24
N ILE A 281 -8.88 6.15 -7.23
CA ILE A 281 -7.49 5.92 -7.64
C ILE A 281 -6.68 7.21 -7.59
N ALA A 282 -5.57 7.20 -6.86
CA ALA A 282 -4.59 8.29 -6.83
C ALA A 282 -3.48 7.97 -7.82
N LEU A 283 -3.17 8.93 -8.70
CA LEU A 283 -2.09 8.79 -9.67
C LEU A 283 -0.91 9.59 -9.16
N VAL A 284 0.14 8.90 -8.75
CA VAL A 284 1.24 9.45 -7.96
C VAL A 284 2.50 9.49 -8.80
N PHE A 285 2.89 10.70 -9.22
CA PHE A 285 4.15 10.94 -9.94
C PHE A 285 5.29 11.08 -8.94
N SER A 286 6.17 10.08 -8.88
CA SER A 286 6.96 9.80 -7.68
C SER A 286 8.34 10.45 -7.57
N LYS A 287 8.88 10.90 -8.69
CA LYS A 287 10.25 11.44 -8.83
C LYS A 287 10.20 12.85 -9.40
N MET A 288 9.25 13.64 -8.90
CA MET A 288 9.00 14.98 -9.43
C MET A 288 10.15 15.95 -9.14
N ASP A 289 11.02 15.62 -8.17
CA ASP A 289 12.28 16.33 -7.91
C ASP A 289 13.18 16.45 -9.12
N ALA A 290 13.20 15.44 -9.99
CA ALA A 290 13.97 15.51 -11.23
C ALA A 290 13.47 16.57 -12.23
N LEU A 291 12.30 17.17 -12.00
CA LEU A 291 11.64 18.09 -12.93
C LEU A 291 11.32 19.45 -12.28
N PHE A 292 11.68 19.66 -11.01
CA PHE A 292 11.32 20.88 -10.28
C PHE A 292 11.95 22.14 -10.89
N GLY A 293 13.16 22.05 -11.43
CA GLY A 293 13.82 23.15 -12.14
C GLY A 293 13.12 23.61 -13.43
N THR A 294 12.11 22.87 -13.91
CA THR A 294 11.27 23.29 -15.05
C THR A 294 10.02 24.07 -14.63
N LEU A 295 9.76 24.16 -13.32
CA LEU A 295 8.58 24.80 -12.77
C LEU A 295 8.90 26.25 -12.36
N PRO A 296 7.94 27.18 -12.48
CA PRO A 296 8.06 28.51 -11.89
C PRO A 296 8.27 28.44 -10.37
N GLU A 297 9.02 29.37 -9.79
CA GLU A 297 9.35 29.39 -8.35
C GLU A 297 8.12 29.35 -7.42
N GLU A 298 7.01 29.93 -7.85
CA GLU A 298 5.76 29.98 -7.07
C GLU A 298 4.87 28.74 -7.24
N ASN A 299 5.29 27.75 -8.02
CA ASN A 299 4.45 26.60 -8.34
C ASN A 299 4.09 25.77 -7.09
N VAL A 300 2.83 25.36 -6.98
CA VAL A 300 2.29 24.62 -5.83
C VAL A 300 3.00 23.29 -5.57
N LEU A 301 3.57 22.68 -6.62
CA LEU A 301 4.31 21.41 -6.53
C LEU A 301 5.66 21.57 -5.81
N LEU A 302 6.20 22.79 -5.72
CA LEU A 302 7.45 23.09 -5.01
C LEU A 302 7.25 23.32 -3.51
N ARG A 303 6.00 23.45 -3.06
CA ARG A 303 5.64 23.71 -1.67
C ARG A 303 5.15 22.42 -1.01
N ASP A 304 5.38 22.25 0.29
CA ASP A 304 4.72 21.19 1.04
C ASP A 304 3.26 21.55 1.30
N ALA A 305 2.40 20.53 1.37
CA ALA A 305 1.02 20.72 1.78
C ALA A 305 0.98 21.32 3.20
N PRO A 306 0.06 22.26 3.47
CA PRO A 306 -0.17 22.77 4.82
C PRO A 306 -0.82 21.68 5.66
N HIS A 307 0.02 20.80 6.22
CA HIS A 307 -0.38 19.86 7.24
C HIS A 307 -0.24 20.56 8.61
N ASP A 308 -0.94 21.67 8.81
CA ASP A 308 -0.97 22.37 10.11
C ASP A 308 -2.11 21.86 11.01
N ARG A 309 -3.09 21.18 10.41
CA ARG A 309 -4.35 20.73 11.04
C ARG A 309 -4.62 19.27 10.73
N PRO A 310 -5.38 18.54 11.58
CA PRO A 310 -5.77 17.14 11.34
C PRO A 310 -6.91 17.03 10.31
N VAL A 311 -6.81 17.74 9.19
CA VAL A 311 -7.79 17.79 8.11
C VAL A 311 -7.06 17.71 6.78
N PHE A 312 -7.62 16.98 5.83
CA PHE A 312 -7.09 16.95 4.47
C PHE A 312 -7.49 18.23 3.72
N ASP A 313 -6.52 18.93 3.14
CA ASP A 313 -6.77 20.16 2.39
C ASP A 313 -7.19 19.83 0.94
N GLU A 314 -8.49 19.92 0.67
CA GLU A 314 -9.07 19.62 -0.64
C GLU A 314 -8.71 20.71 -1.69
N ALA A 315 -8.52 21.96 -1.28
CA ALA A 315 -8.18 23.06 -2.19
C ALA A 315 -6.73 22.97 -2.67
N ASP A 316 -5.79 22.73 -1.75
CA ASP A 316 -4.38 22.49 -2.11
C ASP A 316 -4.24 21.23 -2.98
N SER A 317 -4.93 20.13 -2.62
CA SER A 317 -4.92 18.91 -3.44
C SER A 317 -5.47 19.13 -4.86
N ARG A 318 -6.46 20.00 -5.04
CA ARG A 318 -6.99 20.37 -6.37
C ARG A 318 -6.03 21.25 -7.16
N ALA A 319 -5.31 22.15 -6.50
CA ALA A 319 -4.27 22.94 -7.15
C ALA A 319 -3.15 22.02 -7.68
N VAL A 320 -2.70 21.06 -6.87
CA VAL A 320 -1.74 20.03 -7.30
C VAL A 320 -2.27 19.23 -8.48
N ASP A 321 -3.52 18.75 -8.43
CA ASP A 321 -4.15 18.01 -9.54
C ASP A 321 -4.19 18.81 -10.83
N HIS A 322 -4.52 20.11 -10.74
CA HIS A 322 -4.56 21.01 -11.87
C HIS A 322 -3.17 21.16 -12.51
N GLU A 323 -2.14 21.42 -11.70
CA GLU A 323 -0.77 21.58 -12.22
C GLU A 323 -0.22 20.30 -12.85
N VAL A 324 -0.50 19.14 -12.26
CA VAL A 324 -0.08 17.86 -12.85
C VAL A 324 -0.79 17.60 -14.18
N ARG A 325 -2.07 17.98 -14.34
CA ARG A 325 -2.76 17.88 -15.63
C ARG A 325 -2.09 18.74 -16.70
N GLN A 326 -1.74 19.99 -16.36
CA GLN A 326 -1.02 20.86 -17.30
C GLN A 326 0.35 20.29 -17.70
N LEU A 327 1.05 19.63 -16.77
CA LEU A 327 2.29 18.92 -17.08
C LEU A 327 2.06 17.74 -18.02
N LEU A 328 1.03 16.92 -17.77
CA LEU A 328 0.70 15.76 -18.61
C LEU A 328 0.33 16.16 -20.05
N ASP A 329 -0.36 17.28 -20.23
CA ASP A 329 -0.63 17.83 -21.56
C ASP A 329 0.68 18.22 -22.28
N ARG A 330 1.61 18.87 -21.58
CA ARG A 330 2.94 19.21 -22.10
C ARG A 330 3.79 17.97 -22.41
N TRP A 331 3.64 16.90 -21.63
CA TRP A 331 4.36 15.65 -21.85
C TRP A 331 3.74 14.75 -22.92
N HIS A 332 2.65 15.21 -23.56
CA HIS A 332 1.87 14.50 -24.56
C HIS A 332 1.23 13.20 -24.04
N SER A 333 0.79 13.20 -22.78
CA SER A 333 0.12 12.08 -22.10
C SER A 333 -1.40 12.23 -22.01
N GLY A 334 -2.02 12.95 -22.96
CA GLY A 334 -3.47 13.20 -22.97
C GLY A 334 -4.35 11.93 -23.01
N GLY A 335 -3.80 10.81 -23.52
CA GLY A 335 -4.47 9.50 -23.48
C GLY A 335 -4.75 9.00 -22.06
N MET A 336 -3.89 9.33 -21.09
CA MET A 336 -4.06 8.98 -19.68
C MET A 336 -5.31 9.62 -19.09
N ILE A 337 -5.46 10.93 -19.28
CA ILE A 337 -6.58 11.71 -18.76
C ILE A 337 -7.89 11.22 -19.37
N ALA A 338 -7.93 11.02 -20.69
CA ALA A 338 -9.11 10.50 -21.39
C ALA A 338 -9.52 9.10 -20.90
N ASN A 339 -8.55 8.22 -20.59
CA ASN A 339 -8.82 6.91 -20.02
C ASN A 339 -9.50 7.05 -18.64
N LEU A 340 -8.94 7.89 -17.76
CA LEU A 340 -9.49 8.09 -16.41
C LEU A 340 -10.89 8.68 -16.43
N ASP A 341 -11.11 9.72 -17.23
CA ASP A 341 -12.42 10.38 -17.37
C ASP A 341 -13.50 9.42 -17.87
N LYS A 342 -13.13 8.50 -18.74
CA LYS A 342 -14.05 7.48 -19.26
C LYS A 342 -14.37 6.41 -18.22
N ASN A 343 -13.36 5.97 -17.47
CA ASN A 343 -13.42 4.70 -16.75
C ASN A 343 -13.53 4.81 -15.23
N PHE A 344 -13.13 5.92 -14.60
CA PHE A 344 -13.12 6.08 -13.14
C PHE A 344 -14.09 7.17 -12.67
N ALA A 345 -14.81 6.89 -11.58
CA ALA A 345 -15.73 7.84 -10.98
C ALA A 345 -15.01 8.86 -10.08
N ARG A 346 -13.88 8.46 -9.49
CA ARG A 346 -13.07 9.25 -8.56
C ARG A 346 -11.60 8.98 -8.83
N TYR A 347 -10.87 10.01 -9.21
CA TYR A 347 -9.42 9.95 -9.34
C TYR A 347 -8.81 11.33 -9.06
N ARG A 348 -7.53 11.35 -8.68
CA ARG A 348 -6.77 12.57 -8.37
C ARG A 348 -5.31 12.39 -8.75
N PHE A 349 -4.70 13.39 -9.35
CA PHE A 349 -3.27 13.43 -9.64
C PHE A 349 -2.48 14.03 -8.48
N PHE A 350 -1.33 13.44 -8.19
CA PHE A 350 -0.40 13.88 -7.15
C PHE A 350 1.03 13.92 -7.68
N SER A 351 1.77 14.89 -7.18
CA SER A 351 3.21 15.03 -7.37
C SER A 351 3.87 14.75 -6.03
N VAL A 352 4.81 13.81 -5.99
CA VAL A 352 5.60 13.52 -4.80
C VAL A 352 7.07 13.41 -5.15
N SER A 353 7.92 13.69 -4.17
CA SER A 353 9.33 13.28 -4.19
C SER A 353 9.63 12.62 -2.86
N ALA A 354 9.91 11.32 -2.90
CA ALA A 354 10.17 10.57 -1.67
C ALA A 354 11.54 10.90 -1.07
N LEU A 355 12.58 11.03 -1.91
CA LEU A 355 13.94 11.33 -1.47
C LEU A 355 14.23 12.83 -1.38
N GLY A 356 13.48 13.66 -2.11
CA GLY A 356 13.71 15.10 -2.19
C GLY A 356 14.79 15.52 -3.18
N GLY A 357 15.52 14.56 -3.74
CA GLY A 357 16.54 14.78 -4.77
C GLY A 357 17.02 13.47 -5.36
N SER A 358 17.73 13.57 -6.49
CA SER A 358 18.28 12.41 -7.19
C SER A 358 19.32 11.68 -6.33
N PRO A 359 19.29 10.34 -6.29
CA PRO A 359 20.32 9.57 -5.61
C PRO A 359 21.71 9.78 -6.22
N VAL A 360 22.73 9.65 -5.38
CA VAL A 360 24.14 9.76 -5.77
C VAL A 360 24.76 8.37 -5.98
N ALA A 361 25.72 8.27 -6.89
CA ALA A 361 26.48 7.05 -7.10
C ALA A 361 27.47 6.82 -5.94
N ASP A 362 27.56 5.58 -5.46
CA ASP A 362 28.51 5.16 -4.43
C ASP A 362 28.98 3.73 -4.71
N ASP A 363 30.25 3.56 -5.10
CA ASP A 363 30.93 2.26 -5.28
C ASP A 363 30.08 1.14 -5.92
N GLY A 364 29.47 1.44 -7.07
CA GLY A 364 28.65 0.47 -7.83
C GLY A 364 27.21 0.30 -7.32
N ALA A 365 26.79 1.10 -6.35
CA ALA A 365 25.43 1.23 -5.85
C ALA A 365 24.96 2.70 -5.88
N HIS A 366 23.75 2.93 -5.36
CA HIS A 366 23.18 4.27 -5.22
C HIS A 366 22.81 4.54 -3.76
N ARG A 367 22.97 5.80 -3.36
CA ARG A 367 22.71 6.28 -2.00
C ARG A 367 21.84 7.52 -2.00
N VAL A 368 21.22 7.76 -0.85
CA VAL A 368 20.55 9.03 -0.57
C VAL A 368 21.59 10.15 -0.65
N SER A 369 21.16 11.34 -1.06
CA SER A 369 22.02 12.53 -1.10
C SER A 369 22.63 12.82 0.28
N GLU A 370 23.70 13.61 0.30
CA GLU A 370 24.35 14.07 1.55
C GLU A 370 23.39 14.85 2.48
N TYR A 371 22.34 15.43 1.91
CA TYR A 371 21.31 16.17 2.65
C TYR A 371 20.22 15.28 3.25
N GLY A 372 20.36 13.96 3.13
CA GLY A 372 19.40 12.98 3.64
C GLY A 372 18.11 12.91 2.81
N VAL A 373 17.10 12.26 3.39
CA VAL A 373 15.76 12.11 2.79
C VAL A 373 14.94 13.37 3.08
N GLN A 374 14.52 14.09 2.04
CA GLN A 374 13.73 15.32 2.13
C GLN A 374 12.37 15.15 1.44
N PRO A 375 11.41 14.46 2.06
CA PRO A 375 10.17 14.11 1.40
C PRO A 375 9.32 15.33 1.09
N ARG A 376 8.81 15.41 -0.14
CA ARG A 376 7.83 16.41 -0.57
C ARG A 376 6.50 15.74 -0.90
N ARG A 377 5.45 16.17 -0.22
CA ARG A 377 4.04 15.75 -0.45
C ARG A 377 3.78 14.23 -0.42
N VAL A 378 4.72 13.44 0.08
CA VAL A 378 4.62 11.96 0.18
C VAL A 378 3.32 11.50 0.87
N PRO A 379 2.84 12.14 1.95
CA PRO A 379 1.62 11.73 2.63
C PRO A 379 0.32 12.05 1.86
N ASP A 380 0.33 13.05 0.98
CA ASP A 380 -0.88 13.62 0.35
C ASP A 380 -1.77 12.55 -0.32
N PRO A 381 -1.26 11.64 -1.18
CA PRO A 381 -2.09 10.65 -1.86
C PRO A 381 -2.78 9.69 -0.89
N PHE A 382 -2.07 9.31 0.18
CA PHE A 382 -2.57 8.42 1.22
C PHE A 382 -3.65 9.11 2.06
N LEU A 383 -3.39 10.36 2.49
CA LEU A 383 -4.36 11.16 3.23
C LEU A 383 -5.62 11.44 2.40
N TRP A 384 -5.48 11.68 1.09
CA TRP A 384 -6.62 11.81 0.19
C TRP A 384 -7.51 10.57 0.21
N LEU A 385 -6.93 9.37 0.07
CA LEU A 385 -7.69 8.13 0.16
C LEU A 385 -8.38 7.96 1.52
N LEU A 386 -7.69 8.26 2.62
CA LEU A 386 -8.31 8.26 3.96
C LEU A 386 -9.49 9.23 4.05
N SER A 387 -9.42 10.39 3.37
CA SER A 387 -10.52 11.35 3.33
C SER A 387 -11.70 10.85 2.48
N GLU A 388 -11.44 10.18 1.36
CA GLU A 388 -12.47 9.56 0.51
C GLU A 388 -13.19 8.41 1.21
N PHE A 389 -12.51 7.72 2.13
CA PHE A 389 -13.13 6.70 2.99
C PHE A 389 -13.88 7.30 4.19
N GLY A 390 -13.73 8.60 4.44
CA GLY A 390 -14.29 9.30 5.59
C GLY A 390 -13.55 9.03 6.91
N THR A 391 -12.35 8.43 6.85
CA THR A 391 -11.50 8.18 8.02
C THR A 391 -11.00 9.49 8.62
N ILE A 392 -10.48 10.40 7.79
CA ILE A 392 -10.10 11.77 8.20
C ILE A 392 -11.06 12.80 7.60
N PRO A 393 -11.29 13.94 8.27
CA PRO A 393 -12.07 15.03 7.68
C PRO A 393 -11.29 15.69 6.52
N LYS A 394 -12.00 16.38 5.64
CA LYS A 394 -11.42 17.24 4.61
C LYS A 394 -12.08 18.62 4.59
N THR A 395 -11.34 19.63 4.15
CA THR A 395 -11.88 20.99 3.99
C THR A 395 -12.96 21.01 2.90
N GLU A 396 -13.84 22.01 2.96
CA GLU A 396 -14.73 22.30 1.83
C GLU A 396 -13.89 22.76 0.63
N PRO A 397 -14.28 22.36 -0.60
CA PRO A 397 -13.51 22.62 -1.82
C PRO A 397 -13.47 24.08 -2.24
#